data_AF-A0A151SXT7-F1
#
_entry.id   AF-A0A151SXT7-F1
#
_cell.length_a   1.000
_cell.length_b   1.000
_cell.length_c   1.000
_cell.angle_alpha   90.00
_cell.angle_beta   90.00
_cell.angle_gamma   90.00
#
_symmetry.space_group_name_H-M   'P 1'
#
loop_
_entity.id
_entity.type
_entity.pdbx_description
1 polymer ?
#
loop_
_entity_poly.entity_id
_entity_poly.type
_entity_poly.pdbx_seq_one_letter_code
_entity_poly.pdbx_strand_id
1 'polypeptide(L)'
;MEEDNLLIQSWFNISKDPILVVDRIENSLWIRIKENYNNNHNQFLKRKPCQLKNWFQINKVVQLFVGCYKQACDKKKKSGNSEKDIMANAYKIYSQDVGDKFNFEHA
;
A
#
# COMPACT_ATOMS: atom_id res chain seq x y z
N MET A 1 -10.01 1.73 9.16
CA MET A 1 -10.64 0.58 8.45
C MET A 1 -11.75 1.01 7.49
N GLU A 2 -12.79 1.74 7.91
CA GLU A 2 -13.85 2.17 6.98
C GLU A 2 -13.33 3.11 5.88
N GLU A 3 -12.49 4.09 6.22
CA GLU A 3 -11.85 4.97 5.22
C GLU A 3 -10.92 4.18 4.28
N ASP A 4 -10.13 3.25 4.81
CA ASP A 4 -9.22 2.40 4.02
C ASP A 4 -9.98 1.54 3.02
N ASN A 5 -11.14 1.00 3.41
CA ASN A 5 -12.01 0.25 2.52
C ASN A 5 -12.52 1.13 1.37
N LEU A 6 -12.94 2.37 1.68
CA LEU A 6 -13.37 3.32 0.66
C LEU A 6 -12.23 3.70 -0.29
N LEU A 7 -11.02 3.89 0.23
CA LEU A 7 -9.81 4.15 -0.56
C LEU A 7 -9.56 2.99 -1.53
N ILE A 8 -9.47 1.77 -1.02
CA ILE A 8 -9.22 0.55 -1.81
C ILE A 8 -10.31 0.36 -2.87
N GLN A 9 -11.59 0.50 -2.51
CA GLN A 9 -12.70 0.39 -3.46
C GLN A 9 -12.62 1.45 -4.56
N SER A 10 -12.28 2.70 -4.21
CA SER A 10 -12.15 3.79 -5.18
C SER A 10 -11.03 3.52 -6.19
N TRP A 11 -9.87 3.03 -5.73
CA TRP A 11 -8.78 2.66 -6.62
C TRP A 11 -9.12 1.42 -7.46
N PHE A 12 -9.76 0.40 -6.87
CA PHE A 12 -10.11 -0.83 -7.55
C PHE A 12 -11.15 -0.62 -8.66
N ASN A 13 -12.20 0.17 -8.40
CA ASN A 13 -13.25 0.45 -9.38
C ASN A 13 -12.68 1.19 -10.60
N ILE A 14 -11.81 2.17 -10.36
CA ILE A 14 -11.25 2.98 -11.43
C ILE A 14 -10.14 2.23 -12.18
N SER A 15 -9.23 1.55 -11.50
CA SER A 15 -8.11 0.82 -12.14
C SER A 15 -8.54 -0.30 -13.10
N LYS A 16 -9.77 -0.78 -12.99
CA LYS A 16 -10.37 -1.79 -13.88
C LYS A 16 -11.08 -1.20 -15.09
N ASP A 17 -11.30 0.11 -15.14
CA ASP A 17 -12.02 0.76 -16.22
C ASP A 17 -11.20 0.71 -17.52
N PRO A 18 -11.64 -0.04 -18.55
CA PRO A 18 -10.91 -0.17 -19.81
C PRO A 18 -10.77 1.17 -20.55
N ILE A 19 -11.57 2.18 -20.23
CA ILE A 19 -11.48 3.53 -20.80
C ILE A 19 -10.16 4.22 -20.41
N LEU A 20 -9.51 3.79 -19.31
CA LEU A 20 -8.19 4.31 -18.92
C LEU A 20 -7.06 3.93 -19.87
N VAL A 21 -7.26 2.95 -20.77
CA VAL A 21 -6.26 2.58 -21.79
C VAL A 21 -6.08 3.69 -22.83
N VAL A 22 -7.06 4.58 -22.98
CA VAL A 22 -7.04 5.68 -23.95
C VAL A 22 -6.40 6.96 -23.38
N ASP A 23 -6.57 7.25 -22.08
CA ASP A 23 -6.01 8.44 -21.43
C ASP A 23 -4.68 8.12 -20.72
N ARG A 24 -3.57 8.15 -21.48
CA ARG A 24 -2.19 7.87 -21.02
C ARG A 24 -1.58 8.95 -20.11
N ILE A 25 -2.29 9.44 -19.10
CA ILE A 25 -1.70 10.36 -18.12
C ILE A 25 -2.03 9.86 -16.72
N GLU A 26 -1.01 9.51 -15.95
CA GLU A 26 -1.11 9.12 -14.54
C GLU A 26 -1.97 10.12 -13.72
N ASN A 27 -1.93 11.41 -14.09
CA ASN A 27 -2.77 12.45 -13.51
C ASN A 27 -4.28 12.21 -13.72
N SER A 28 -4.70 11.71 -14.89
CA SER A 28 -6.11 11.42 -15.19
C SER A 28 -6.65 10.32 -14.26
N LEU A 29 -5.87 9.27 -14.02
CA LEU A 29 -6.21 8.19 -13.09
C LEU A 29 -6.46 8.72 -11.67
N TRP A 30 -5.51 9.48 -11.11
CA TRP A 30 -5.64 9.98 -9.74
C TRP A 30 -6.74 11.05 -9.59
N ILE A 31 -7.06 11.79 -10.65
CA ILE A 31 -8.21 12.71 -10.68
C ILE A 31 -9.52 11.93 -10.56
N ARG A 32 -9.69 10.85 -11.34
CA ARG A 32 -10.89 9.99 -11.30
C ARG A 32 -11.03 9.24 -9.98
N ILE A 33 -9.93 8.71 -9.44
CA ILE A 33 -9.92 8.08 -8.11
C ILE A 33 -10.34 9.11 -7.04
N LYS A 34 -9.82 10.33 -7.11
CA LYS A 34 -10.20 11.44 -6.22
C LYS A 34 -11.68 11.77 -6.33
N GLU A 35 -12.25 11.80 -7.54
CA GLU A 35 -13.68 12.05 -7.73
C GLU A 35 -14.53 10.94 -7.14
N ASN A 36 -14.20 9.68 -7.43
CA ASN A 36 -14.92 8.55 -6.86
C ASN A 36 -14.87 8.57 -5.32
N TYR A 37 -13.69 8.78 -4.74
CA TYR A 37 -13.52 8.86 -3.28
C TYR A 37 -14.30 10.03 -2.69
N ASN A 38 -14.14 11.25 -3.23
CA ASN A 38 -14.77 12.45 -2.68
C ASN A 38 -16.30 12.47 -2.85
N ASN A 39 -16.84 11.75 -3.84
CA ASN A 39 -18.28 11.58 -3.99
C ASN A 39 -18.87 10.59 -2.97
N ASN A 40 -18.06 9.65 -2.50
CA ASN A 40 -18.45 8.61 -1.55
C ASN A 40 -17.84 8.82 -0.15
N HIS A 41 -17.28 10.00 0.14
CA HIS A 41 -16.51 10.27 1.35
C HIS A 41 -17.31 10.19 2.66
N ASN A 42 -18.64 10.23 2.63
CA ASN A 42 -19.51 10.20 3.81
C ASN A 42 -19.03 11.18 4.90
N GLN A 43 -18.52 10.65 6.02
CA GLN A 43 -18.00 11.39 7.17
C GLN A 43 -16.49 11.69 7.09
N PHE A 44 -15.78 11.12 6.11
CA PHE A 44 -14.34 11.30 5.93
C PHE A 44 -14.03 12.61 5.20
N LEU A 45 -12.84 13.14 5.43
CA LEU A 45 -12.40 14.38 4.80
C LEU A 45 -12.15 14.18 3.30
N LYS A 46 -12.52 15.18 2.50
CA LYS A 46 -12.15 15.19 1.08
C LYS A 46 -10.63 15.18 0.93
N ARG A 47 -10.15 14.42 -0.06
CA ARG A 47 -8.72 14.26 -0.34
C ARG A 47 -8.35 14.88 -1.68
N LYS A 48 -7.10 15.35 -1.78
CA LYS A 48 -6.45 15.75 -3.02
C LYS A 48 -5.85 14.51 -3.72
N PRO A 49 -5.69 14.53 -5.06
CA PRO A 49 -5.08 13.42 -5.79
C PRO A 49 -3.70 13.00 -5.23
N CYS A 50 -2.87 13.96 -4.82
CA CYS A 50 -1.56 13.68 -4.22
C CYS A 50 -1.64 12.94 -2.88
N GLN A 51 -2.65 13.25 -2.04
CA GLN A 51 -2.83 12.60 -0.75
C GLN A 51 -3.23 11.12 -0.93
N LEU A 52 -4.12 10.86 -1.88
CA LEU A 52 -4.51 9.50 -2.24
C LEU A 52 -3.32 8.74 -2.82
N LYS A 53 -2.61 9.31 -3.79
CA LYS A 53 -1.40 8.71 -4.38
C LYS A 53 -0.37 8.35 -3.32
N ASN A 54 -0.08 9.25 -2.39
CA ASN A 54 0.87 9.01 -1.31
C ASN A 54 0.41 7.87 -0.40
N TRP A 55 -0.86 7.86 0.00
CA TRP A 55 -1.42 6.77 0.83
C TRP A 55 -1.25 5.41 0.13
N PHE A 56 -1.55 5.32 -1.17
CA PHE A 56 -1.39 4.07 -1.93
C PHE A 56 0.07 3.61 -2.05
N GLN A 57 1.01 4.53 -2.28
CA GLN A 57 2.43 4.18 -2.36
C GLN A 57 2.97 3.67 -1.03
N ILE A 58 2.62 4.35 0.08
CA ILE A 58 3.00 3.93 1.43
C ILE A 58 2.37 2.58 1.74
N ASN A 59 1.06 2.42 1.52
CA ASN A 59 0.36 1.16 1.78
C ASN A 59 0.96 0.01 0.97
N LYS A 60 1.33 0.22 -0.30
CA LYS A 60 2.01 -0.79 -1.12
C LYS A 60 3.32 -1.24 -0.47
N VAL A 61 4.17 -0.31 -0.05
CA VAL A 61 5.44 -0.62 0.61
C VAL A 61 5.23 -1.35 1.94
N VAL A 62 4.29 -0.89 2.75
CA VAL A 62 3.95 -1.52 4.04
C VAL A 62 3.43 -2.95 3.84
N GLN A 63 2.53 -3.19 2.89
CA GLN A 63 2.00 -4.54 2.61
C GLN A 63 3.09 -5.51 2.13
N LEU A 64 4.04 -5.04 1.32
CA LEU A 64 5.20 -5.84 0.90
C LEU A 64 6.06 -6.24 2.12
N PHE A 65 6.34 -5.28 3.00
CA PHE A 65 7.09 -5.55 4.23
C PHE A 65 6.35 -6.50 5.17
N VAL A 66 5.04 -6.36 5.33
CA VAL A 66 4.20 -7.31 6.08
C VAL A 66 4.32 -8.72 5.51
N GLY A 67 4.39 -8.88 4.19
CA GLY A 67 4.68 -10.16 3.54
C GLY A 67 6.04 -10.73 3.93
N CYS A 68 7.08 -9.90 3.91
CA CYS A 68 8.43 -10.27 4.34
C CYS A 68 8.47 -10.70 5.82
N TYR A 69 7.77 -9.97 6.68
CA TYR A 69 7.65 -10.28 8.11
C TYR A 69 6.95 -11.62 8.36
N LYS A 70 5.85 -11.90 7.64
CA LYS A 70 5.18 -13.21 7.68
C LYS A 70 6.11 -14.33 7.24
N GLN A 71 6.86 -14.12 6.15
CA GLN A 71 7.84 -15.09 5.68
C GLN A 71 8.95 -15.35 6.72
N ALA A 72 9.43 -14.30 7.40
CA ALA A 72 10.39 -14.43 8.50
C ALA A 72 9.82 -15.18 9.71
N CYS A 73 8.55 -14.92 10.07
CA CYS A 73 7.84 -15.64 11.14
C CYS A 73 7.73 -17.14 10.85
N ASP A 74 7.40 -17.52 9.62
CA ASP A 74 7.27 -18.93 9.25
C ASP A 74 8.63 -19.66 9.25
N LYS A 75 9.72 -18.96 8.97
CA LYS A 75 11.08 -19.48 9.17
C LYS A 75 11.39 -19.69 10.66
N LYS A 76 10.95 -18.79 11.55
CA LYS A 76 11.14 -18.90 13.01
C LYS A 76 10.49 -20.13 13.62
N LYS A 77 9.31 -20.56 13.16
CA LYS A 77 8.66 -21.79 13.66
C LYS A 77 9.59 -23.02 13.59
N LYS A 78 10.64 -22.97 12.76
CA LYS A 78 11.64 -24.03 12.60
C LYS A 78 12.92 -23.84 13.45
N SER A 79 13.17 -22.64 14.00
CA SER A 79 14.50 -22.29 14.56
C SER A 79 14.50 -21.59 15.94
N GLY A 80 13.34 -21.22 16.50
CA GLY A 80 13.27 -20.66 17.87
C GLY A 80 13.72 -19.20 18.04
N ASN A 81 13.83 -18.44 16.95
CA ASN A 81 14.34 -17.06 16.92
C ASN A 81 13.56 -16.07 17.81
N SER A 82 14.22 -15.03 18.35
CA SER A 82 13.55 -13.93 19.07
C SER A 82 12.75 -13.03 18.12
N GLU A 83 11.87 -12.17 18.64
CA GLU A 83 11.13 -11.19 17.82
C GLU A 83 12.08 -10.21 17.09
N LYS A 84 13.18 -9.81 17.75
CA LYS A 84 14.23 -8.99 17.13
C LYS A 84 14.86 -9.67 15.91
N ASP A 85 15.08 -10.98 16.00
CA ASP A 85 15.64 -11.75 14.89
C ASP A 85 14.64 -11.91 13.73
N ILE A 86 13.34 -12.04 14.02
CA ILE A 86 12.31 -12.03 12.97
C ILE A 86 12.36 -10.69 12.23
N MET A 87 12.37 -9.59 12.98
CA MET A 87 12.37 -8.25 12.41
C MET A 87 13.62 -8.03 11.53
N ALA A 88 14.81 -8.38 12.03
CA ALA A 88 16.05 -8.32 11.25
C ALA A 88 16.00 -9.17 9.97
N ASN A 89 15.40 -10.37 10.04
CA ASN A 89 15.19 -11.21 8.86
C ASN A 89 14.17 -10.62 7.88
N ALA A 90 13.10 -9.99 8.36
CA ALA A 90 12.11 -9.32 7.52
C ALA A 90 12.75 -8.16 6.74
N TYR A 91 13.60 -7.35 7.38
CA TYR A 91 14.41 -6.32 6.72
C TYR A 91 15.30 -6.89 5.63
N LYS A 92 15.98 -8.00 5.92
CA LYS A 92 16.85 -8.67 4.95
C LYS A 92 16.06 -9.18 3.75
N ILE A 93 14.93 -9.84 3.97
CA ILE A 93 14.06 -10.35 2.91
C ILE A 93 13.54 -9.19 2.06
N TYR A 94 13.02 -8.14 2.70
CA TYR A 94 12.53 -6.95 1.99
C TYR A 94 13.60 -6.33 1.09
N SER A 95 14.82 -6.14 1.63
CA SER A 95 15.91 -5.54 0.86
C SER A 95 16.35 -6.41 -0.32
N GLN A 96 16.27 -7.74 -0.18
CA GLN A 96 16.58 -8.68 -1.24
C GLN A 96 15.51 -8.70 -2.34
N ASP A 97 14.23 -8.68 -1.95
CA ASP A 97 13.10 -8.81 -2.87
C ASP A 97 12.77 -7.48 -3.59
N VAL A 98 12.87 -6.36 -2.88
CA VAL A 98 12.49 -5.02 -3.39
C VAL A 98 13.70 -4.25 -3.92
N GLY A 99 14.91 -4.57 -3.46
CA GLY A 99 16.14 -3.86 -3.84
C GLY A 99 16.35 -2.51 -3.13
N ASP A 100 15.54 -2.21 -2.11
CA ASP A 100 15.62 -0.97 -1.31
C ASP A 100 15.39 -1.27 0.18
N LYS A 101 15.75 -0.33 1.06
CA LYS A 101 15.48 -0.42 2.50
C LYS A 101 14.05 0.00 2.80
N PHE A 102 13.43 -0.67 3.77
CA PHE A 102 12.16 -0.22 4.32
C PHE A 102 12.41 0.94 5.28
N ASN A 103 11.80 2.11 5.02
CA ASN A 103 12.09 3.37 5.73
C ASN A 103 10.86 3.98 6.44
N PHE A 104 9.79 3.20 6.67
CA PHE A 104 8.53 3.70 7.27
C PHE A 104 8.36 3.34 8.76
N GLU A 105 9.44 3.04 9.48
CA GLU A 105 9.39 2.69 10.91
C GLU A 105 9.08 3.88 11.85
N HIS A 106 9.14 5.11 11.34
CA HIS A 106 8.98 6.34 12.12
C HIS A 106 7.95 7.32 11.52
N ALA A 107 7.08 6.83 10.63
CA ALA A 107 6.06 7.64 9.95
C ALA A 107 4.81 7.90 10.82
#